data_AF-A0A0F9SKY1-F1
#
_entry.id   AF-A0A0F9SKY1-F1
#
_cell.length_a   1.000
_cell.length_b   1.000
_cell.length_c   1.000
_cell.angle_alpha   90.00
_cell.angle_beta   90.00
_cell.angle_gamma   90.00
#
_symmetry.space_group_name_H-M   'P 1'
#
loop_
_entity.id
_entity.type
_entity.pdbx_description
1 polymer ?
#
loop_
_entity_poly.entity_id
_entity_poly.type
_entity_poly.pdbx_seq_one_letter_code
_entity_poly.pdbx_strand_id
1 'polypeptide(L)' 'MDVLTCDRYRCKNIMCDLLSYEYGYICHECFDELVELGIEADIKNFMNSKKKTQHKFNEKHIIDYFSEIFSDGN' A
#
# COMPACT_ATOMS: atom_id res chain seq x y z
N MET A 1 12.68 -6.79 14.15
CA MET A 1 12.57 -6.19 12.80
C MET A 1 11.52 -5.13 12.91
N ASP A 2 11.92 -3.86 12.93
CA ASP A 2 10.99 -2.74 12.88
C ASP A 2 10.24 -2.79 11.56
N VAL A 3 8.93 -2.59 11.64
CA VAL A 3 8.02 -2.65 10.50
C VAL A 3 8.15 -1.34 9.73
N LEU A 4 8.68 -1.38 8.50
CA LEU A 4 8.86 -0.20 7.67
C LEU A 4 7.52 0.19 7.03
N THR A 5 6.82 1.13 7.68
CA THR A 5 5.52 1.63 7.24
C THR A 5 5.65 2.76 6.22
N CYS A 6 4.74 2.81 5.26
CA CYS A 6 4.68 3.89 4.27
C CYS A 6 4.28 5.22 4.93
N ASP A 7 5.05 6.29 4.68
CA ASP A 7 4.78 7.64 5.18
C ASP A 7 3.66 8.36 4.40
N ARG A 8 3.18 7.77 3.28
CA ARG A 8 2.05 8.33 2.53
C ARG A 8 0.76 8.31 3.38
N TYR A 9 0.03 9.41 3.36
CA TYR A 9 -1.18 9.59 4.15
C TYR A 9 -2.23 8.49 3.90
N ARG A 10 -2.60 7.80 5.00
CA ARG A 10 -3.52 6.65 5.02
C ARG A 10 -3.06 5.42 4.22
N CYS A 11 -1.79 5.31 3.85
CA CYS A 11 -1.25 4.04 3.38
C CYS A 11 -1.04 3.10 4.58
N LYS A 12 -1.66 1.91 4.54
CA LYS A 12 -1.53 0.89 5.59
C LYS A 12 -0.47 -0.18 5.24
N ASN A 13 0.35 0.08 4.23
CA ASN A 13 1.36 -0.89 3.85
C ASN A 13 2.50 -0.88 4.88
N ILE A 14 2.83 -2.08 5.35
CA ILE A 14 3.78 -2.35 6.44
C ILE A 14 5.09 -2.96 5.93
N MET A 15 5.22 -3.17 4.61
CA MET A 15 6.39 -3.70 3.93
C MET A 15 6.87 -2.69 2.88
N CYS A 16 7.62 -1.68 3.31
CA CYS A 16 8.13 -0.62 2.44
C CYS A 16 9.65 -0.60 2.46
N ASP A 17 10.27 -0.77 1.29
CA ASP A 17 11.74 -0.85 1.18
C ASP A 17 12.35 0.40 0.53
N LEU A 18 11.52 1.30 0.00
CA LEU A 18 11.97 2.52 -0.68
C LEU A 18 11.97 3.69 0.31
N LEU A 19 13.14 4.31 0.51
CA LEU A 19 13.35 5.45 1.40
C LEU A 19 13.79 6.68 0.62
N SER A 20 13.11 7.80 0.83
CA SER A 20 13.60 9.13 0.49
C SER A 20 14.00 9.87 1.76
N TYR A 21 15.18 10.52 1.74
CA TYR A 21 15.63 11.35 2.86
C TYR A 21 14.67 12.53 3.12
N GLU A 22 14.01 13.04 2.08
CA GLU A 22 13.13 14.21 2.18
C GLU A 22 11.68 13.83 2.51
N TYR A 23 11.20 12.69 1.99
CA TYR A 23 9.78 12.31 2.03
C TYR A 23 9.46 11.07 2.87
N GLY A 24 10.47 10.36 3.36
CA GLY A 24 10.30 9.13 4.15
C GLY A 24 10.14 7.87 3.29
N TYR A 25 9.54 6.84 3.88
CA TYR A 25 9.32 5.54 3.26
C TYR A 25 8.10 5.55 2.34
N ILE A 26 8.22 4.86 1.20
CA ILE A 26 7.14 4.68 0.24
C ILE A 26 7.05 3.19 -0.14
N CYS A 27 5.84 2.64 -0.19
CA CYS A 27 5.65 1.27 -0.68
C CYS A 27 5.67 1.21 -2.21
N HIS A 28 5.97 0.05 -2.79
CA HIS A 28 5.98 -0.17 -4.24
C HIS A 28 4.71 0.33 -4.94
N GLU A 29 3.52 -0.01 -4.43
CA GLU A 29 2.26 0.46 -5.02
C GLU A 29 2.13 2.00 -5.06
N CYS A 30 2.60 2.69 -4.02
CA CYS A 30 2.58 4.16 -4.00
C CYS A 30 3.66 4.74 -4.91
N PHE A 31 4.79 4.06 -5.04
CA PHE A 31 5.84 4.44 -5.98
C PHE A 31 5.36 4.29 -7.43
N ASP A 32 4.68 3.20 -7.76
CA ASP A 32 4.09 3.01 -9.09
C ASP A 32 3.06 4.09 -9.42
N GLU A 33 2.16 4.41 -8.48
CA GLU A 33 1.23 5.54 -8.63
C GLU A 33 1.96 6.88 -8.84
N LEU A 34 3.09 7.10 -8.17
CA LEU A 34 3.89 8.31 -8.34
C LEU A 34 4.57 8.35 -9.71
N VAL A 35 5.08 7.22 -10.19
CA VAL A 35 5.68 7.08 -11.52
C VAL A 35 4.65 7.34 -12.62
N GLU A 36 3.41 6.86 -12.45
CA GLU A 36 2.30 7.14 -13.38
C GLU A 36 1.95 8.63 -13.47
N LEU A 37 2.14 9.41 -12.40
CA LEU A 37 1.95 10.87 -12.43
C LEU A 37 3.06 11.61 -13.19
N GLY A 38 4.21 10.97 -13.43
CA GLY A 38 5.32 11.51 -14.20
C GLY A 38 6.25 12.46 -13.43
N ILE A 39 7.26 12.98 -14.13
CA ILE A 39 8.33 13.80 -13.52
C ILE A 39 7.86 15.17 -13.00
N GLU A 40 6.72 15.65 -13.49
CA GLU A 40 6.13 16.93 -13.05
C GLU A 40 5.24 16.76 -11.81
N ALA A 41 5.13 15.54 -11.26
CA ALA A 41 4.33 15.26 -10.09
C ALA A 41 4.89 15.95 -8.84
N ASP A 42 4.02 16.65 -8.11
CA ASP A 42 4.36 17.19 -6.81
C ASP A 42 4.38 16.06 -5.75
N ILE A 43 5.58 15.56 -5.47
CA ILE A 43 5.82 14.45 -4.54
C ILE A 43 5.25 14.77 -3.15
N LYS A 44 5.40 16.01 -2.68
CA LYS A 44 4.92 16.42 -1.36
C LYS A 44 3.40 16.36 -1.29
N ASN A 45 2.71 16.85 -2.32
CA ASN A 45 1.26 16.75 -2.41
C ASN A 45 0.81 15.29 -2.57
N PHE A 46 1.53 14.48 -3.34
CA PHE A 46 1.24 13.06 -3.50
C PHE A 46 1.36 12.29 -2.17
N MET A 47 2.41 12.51 -1.40
CA MET A 47 2.63 11.88 -0.10
C MET A 47 1.56 12.29 0.93
N ASN A 48 1.04 13.52 0.83
CA ASN A 48 -0.07 13.98 1.66
C ASN A 48 -1.46 13.56 1.14
N SER A 49 -1.54 13.07 -0.10
CA SER A 49 -2.81 12.63 -0.70
C SER A 49 -3.28 11.31 -0.07
N LYS A 50 -4.60 11.17 0.11
CA LYS A 50 -5.18 9.90 0.54
C LYS A 50 -4.91 8.84 -0.53
N LYS A 51 -4.19 7.77 -0.17
CA LYS A 51 -4.14 6.57 -1.00
C LYS A 51 -5.57 6.11 -1.28
N LYS A 52 -5.91 5.94 -2.56
CA LYS A 52 -7.19 5.35 -2.95
C LYS A 52 -7.15 3.90 -2.44
N THR A 53 -7.84 3.62 -1.34
CA THR A 53 -7.99 2.24 -0.85
C THR A 53 -8.76 1.44 -1.90
N GLN A 54 -8.04 0.72 -2.76
CA GLN A 54 -8.61 -0.16 -3.77
C GLN A 54 -9.04 -1.49 -3.15
N HIS A 55 -9.89 -1.48 -2.13
CA HIS A 55 -10.53 -2.71 -1.67
C HIS A 55 -11.99 -2.45 -1.31
N LYS A 56 -12.86 -2.44 -2.33
CA LYS A 56 -14.25 -2.89 -2.19
C LYS A 56 -14.33 -4.35 -2.64
N PHE A 57 -13.61 -5.24 -1.96
CA PHE A 57 -13.90 -6.65 -2.15
C PHE A 57 -15.04 -7.02 -1.23
N ASN A 58 -15.99 -7.80 -1.74
CA ASN A 58 -17.10 -8.32 -0.95
C ASN A 58 -16.50 -9.35 0.01
N GLU A 59 -16.29 -8.96 1.27
CA GLU A 59 -15.55 -9.69 2.32
C GLU A 59 -15.95 -11.17 2.39
N LYS A 60 -17.23 -11.47 2.18
CA LYS A 60 -17.77 -12.82 2.16
C LYS A 60 -17.14 -13.74 1.10
N HIS A 61 -16.97 -13.28 -0.14
CA HIS A 61 -16.42 -14.11 -1.23
C HIS A 61 -14.94 -14.42 -1.06
N ILE A 62 -14.19 -13.51 -0.41
CA ILE A 62 -12.76 -13.71 -0.13
C ILE A 62 -12.58 -14.73 1.00
N ILE A 63 -13.41 -14.62 2.05
CA ILE A 63 -13.39 -15.58 3.16
C ILE A 63 -13.71 -16.97 2.63
N ASP A 64 -14.79 -17.13 1.86
CA ASP A 64 -15.17 -18.43 1.29
C ASP A 64 -14.02 -19.03 0.44
N TYR A 65 -13.40 -18.24 -0.44
CA TYR A 65 -12.27 -18.68 -1.27
C TYR A 65 -11.05 -19.12 -0.46
N PHE A 66 -10.64 -18.35 0.54
CA PHE A 66 -9.46 -18.69 1.35
C PHE A 66 -9.75 -19.77 2.38
N SER A 67 -10.99 -19.90 2.87
CA SER A 67 -11.40 -21.00 3.73
C SER A 67 -11.32 -22.35 3.01
N GLU A 68 -11.63 -22.41 1.71
CA GLU A 68 -11.43 -23.64 0.92
C GLU A 68 -9.95 -24.03 0.77
N ILE A 69 -9.04 -23.04 0.69
CA ILE A 69 -7.61 -23.27 0.45
C ILE A 69 -6.85 -23.56 1.76
N PHE A 70 -7.19 -22.85 2.84
CA PHE A 70 -6.52 -22.90 4.14
C PHE A 70 -7.38 -23.59 5.21
N SER A 71 -8.25 -24.53 4.81
CA SER A 71 -8.96 -25.37 5.77
C SER A 71 -7.96 -26.10 6.67
N ASP A 72 -7.92 -25.72 7.94
CA ASP A 72 -7.13 -26.38 8.98
C ASP A 72 -7.37 -27.89 8.92
N GLY A 73 -6.34 -28.63 8.51
CA GLY A 73 -6.34 -30.08 8.55
C GLY A 73 -6.23 -30.53 10.00
N ASN A 74 -7.38 -30.79 10.63
CA ASN A 74 -7.47 -31.70 11.77
C ASN A 74 -7.52 -33.15 11.28
#